data_AF-A0A374C9C9-F1
#
_entry.id   AF-A0A374C9C9-F1
#
_cell.length_a   1.000
_cell.length_b   1.000
_cell.length_c   1.000
_cell.angle_alpha   90.00
_cell.angle_beta   90.00
_cell.angle_gamma   90.00
#
_symmetry.space_group_name_H-M   'P 1'
#
loop_
_entity.id
_entity.type
_entity.pdbx_description
1 polymer ?
#
loop_
_entity_poly.entity_id
_entity_poly.type
_entity_poly.pdbx_seq_one_letter_code
_entity_poly.pdbx_strand_id
1 'polypeptide(L)'
;MTGAPRQSAAQRATFDDIFSIGELIKSVKEGNVGIKKIAERSGYAFRGRYHDPELNDFYYEDVYYKNCMVASDGSPIKYGKGNSSVLIAGSVGFGPFVSIRVYNKRAYNYIKSELRNKFHFKIAEVDGKWATLKKGNVIVDVSVDGNAYGFTFYIK
;
A
#
# COMPACT_ATOMS: atom_id res chain seq x y z
N MET A 1 -8.69 -45.73 22.36
CA MET A 1 -8.72 -44.26 22.53
C MET A 1 -8.13 -43.64 21.28
N THR A 2 -8.98 -43.09 20.42
CA THR A 2 -8.62 -42.46 19.14
C THR A 2 -8.13 -41.04 19.39
N GLY A 3 -6.90 -40.73 18.97
CA GLY A 3 -6.36 -39.37 19.02
C GLY A 3 -7.15 -38.44 18.10
N ALA A 4 -7.63 -37.33 18.66
CA ALA A 4 -8.33 -36.31 17.91
C ALA A 4 -7.42 -35.72 16.80
N PRO A 5 -7.94 -35.46 15.59
CA PRO A 5 -7.16 -34.83 14.54
C PRO A 5 -6.85 -33.37 14.91
N ARG A 6 -5.56 -33.01 14.92
CA ARG A 6 -5.09 -31.63 15.04
C ARG A 6 -5.59 -30.82 13.82
N GLN A 7 -6.75 -30.20 13.95
CA GLN A 7 -7.12 -29.10 13.07
C GLN A 7 -6.41 -27.83 13.55
N SER A 8 -5.37 -27.43 12.82
CA SER A 8 -5.04 -26.02 12.54
C SER A 8 -3.84 -25.99 11.60
N ALA A 9 -4.03 -26.44 10.36
CA ALA A 9 -3.19 -25.96 9.29
C ALA A 9 -3.44 -24.45 9.19
N ALA A 10 -2.59 -23.63 9.81
CA ALA A 10 -2.57 -22.21 9.57
C ALA A 10 -2.40 -22.05 8.05
N GLN A 11 -3.47 -21.69 7.34
CA GLN A 11 -3.40 -21.34 5.93
C GLN A 11 -2.24 -20.35 5.78
N ARG A 12 -1.20 -20.73 5.03
CA ARG A 12 -0.17 -19.78 4.62
C ARG A 12 -0.93 -18.69 3.89
N ALA A 13 -0.97 -17.48 4.48
CA ALA A 13 -1.53 -16.34 3.78
C ALA A 13 -0.74 -16.18 2.48
N THR A 14 -1.42 -16.31 1.35
CA THR A 14 -0.86 -15.90 0.06
C THR A 14 -0.87 -14.37 0.04
N PHE A 15 0.12 -13.76 -0.61
CA PHE A 15 0.19 -12.31 -0.77
C PHE A 15 -0.25 -11.87 -2.18
N ASP A 16 -0.83 -12.80 -2.94
CA ASP A 16 -1.33 -12.59 -4.29
C ASP A 16 -2.50 -11.59 -4.33
N ASP A 17 -3.14 -11.36 -3.18
CA ASP A 17 -4.19 -10.37 -3.00
C ASP A 17 -3.64 -8.97 -2.64
N ILE A 18 -2.34 -8.83 -2.39
CA ILE A 18 -1.68 -7.53 -2.26
C ILE A 18 -1.43 -6.95 -3.65
N PHE A 19 -1.58 -5.63 -3.77
CA PHE A 19 -1.37 -4.94 -5.04
C PHE A 19 0.04 -5.18 -5.59
N SER A 20 0.15 -5.45 -6.89
CA SER A 20 1.45 -5.65 -7.53
C SER A 20 2.29 -4.38 -7.49
N ILE A 21 3.52 -4.49 -6.96
CA ILE A 21 4.47 -3.38 -6.92
C ILE A 21 4.78 -2.84 -8.33
N GLY A 22 4.77 -3.72 -9.34
CA GLY A 22 4.95 -3.30 -10.74
C GLY A 22 3.82 -2.41 -11.23
N GLU A 23 2.58 -2.73 -10.87
CA GLU A 23 1.40 -1.93 -11.22
C GLU A 23 1.37 -0.59 -10.48
N LEU A 24 1.79 -0.56 -9.20
CA LEU A 24 1.93 0.69 -8.44
C LEU A 24 2.94 1.63 -9.10
N ILE A 25 4.12 1.12 -9.49
CA ILE A 25 5.15 1.92 -10.18
C ILE A 25 4.64 2.40 -11.55
N LYS A 26 3.94 1.53 -12.30
CA LYS A 26 3.35 1.89 -13.59
C LYS A 26 2.31 3.01 -13.43
N SER A 27 1.42 2.88 -12.45
CA SER A 27 0.40 3.89 -12.15
C SER A 27 1.01 5.26 -11.93
N VAL A 28 2.04 5.36 -11.09
CA VAL A 28 2.72 6.64 -10.81
C VAL A 28 3.33 7.22 -12.10
N LYS A 29 3.98 6.40 -12.93
CA LYS A 29 4.55 6.83 -14.23
C LYS A 29 3.52 7.36 -15.21
N GLU A 30 2.31 6.82 -15.15
CA GLU A 30 1.19 7.21 -16.00
C GLU A 30 0.31 8.27 -15.32
N GLY A 31 0.78 8.90 -14.24
CA GLY A 31 0.07 9.97 -13.55
C GLY A 31 -1.24 9.52 -12.88
N ASN A 32 -1.25 8.30 -12.36
CA ASN A 32 -2.40 7.65 -11.73
C ASN A 32 -3.59 7.39 -12.65
N VAL A 33 -3.39 7.47 -13.98
CA VAL A 33 -4.43 7.13 -14.95
C VAL A 33 -4.83 5.66 -14.79
N GLY A 34 -6.12 5.43 -14.54
CA GLY A 34 -6.67 4.07 -14.44
C GLY A 34 -6.46 3.37 -13.10
N ILE A 35 -5.81 4.00 -12.11
CA ILE A 35 -5.55 3.38 -10.80
C ILE A 35 -6.83 2.91 -10.12
N LYS A 36 -7.93 3.67 -10.24
CA LYS A 36 -9.26 3.30 -9.75
C LYS A 36 -9.68 1.92 -10.26
N LYS A 37 -9.60 1.72 -11.58
CA LYS A 37 -10.02 0.48 -12.24
C LYS A 37 -9.15 -0.70 -11.83
N ILE A 38 -7.86 -0.48 -11.64
CA ILE A 38 -6.93 -1.52 -11.17
C ILE A 38 -7.22 -1.86 -9.71
N ALA A 39 -7.43 -0.86 -8.86
CA ALA A 39 -7.78 -1.04 -7.46
C ALA A 39 -9.07 -1.85 -7.28
N GLU A 40 -10.13 -1.47 -7.99
CA GLU A 40 -11.41 -2.18 -7.96
C GLU A 40 -11.27 -3.63 -8.44
N ARG A 41 -10.53 -3.89 -9.54
CA ARG A 41 -10.23 -5.24 -10.03
C ARG A 41 -9.43 -6.07 -9.02
N SER A 42 -8.55 -5.42 -8.27
CA SER A 42 -7.76 -6.02 -7.19
C SER A 42 -8.54 -6.13 -5.88
N GLY A 43 -9.85 -5.85 -5.86
CA GLY A 43 -10.73 -6.02 -4.71
C GLY A 43 -10.66 -4.90 -3.67
N TYR A 44 -10.11 -3.74 -4.03
CA TYR A 44 -10.18 -2.54 -3.20
C TYR A 44 -11.48 -1.77 -3.48
N ALA A 45 -12.14 -1.33 -2.43
CA ALA A 45 -13.33 -0.48 -2.51
C ALA A 45 -12.92 0.99 -2.36
N PHE A 46 -13.39 1.84 -3.27
CA PHE A 46 -13.24 3.30 -3.14
C PHE A 46 -14.00 3.81 -1.90
N ARG A 47 -13.38 4.70 -1.14
CA ARG A 47 -13.92 5.23 0.12
C ARG A 47 -14.11 6.72 0.15
N GLY A 48 -13.35 7.44 -0.66
CA GLY A 48 -13.51 8.87 -0.76
C GLY A 48 -12.32 9.50 -1.43
N ARG A 49 -12.54 10.75 -1.80
CA ARG A 49 -11.50 11.66 -2.22
C ARG A 49 -11.32 12.69 -1.13
N TYR A 50 -10.10 12.81 -0.64
CA TYR A 50 -9.69 13.99 0.12
C TYR A 50 -9.15 15.03 -0.86
N HIS A 51 -9.57 16.27 -0.66
CA HIS A 51 -9.13 17.43 -1.40
C HIS A 51 -9.23 18.62 -0.45
N ASP A 52 -8.12 19.33 -0.26
CA ASP A 52 -8.10 20.55 0.53
C ASP A 52 -8.70 21.69 -0.31
N PRO A 53 -9.81 22.33 0.12
CA PRO A 53 -10.46 23.40 -0.65
C PRO A 53 -9.57 24.61 -0.93
N GLU A 54 -8.50 24.81 -0.17
CA GLU A 54 -7.54 25.90 -0.39
C GLU A 54 -6.53 25.57 -1.50
N LEU A 55 -6.46 24.30 -1.92
CA LEU A 55 -5.57 23.84 -2.98
C LEU A 55 -6.35 23.61 -4.28
N ASN A 56 -5.69 23.75 -5.42
CA ASN A 56 -6.32 23.45 -6.70
C ASN A 56 -6.45 21.93 -6.92
N ASP A 57 -7.24 21.52 -7.90
CA ASP A 57 -7.59 20.11 -8.19
C ASP A 57 -6.40 19.17 -8.40
N PHE A 58 -5.19 19.70 -8.62
CA PHE A 58 -3.97 18.91 -8.65
C PHE A 58 -3.68 18.22 -7.31
N TYR A 59 -4.11 18.79 -6.18
CA TYR A 59 -3.86 18.28 -4.85
C TYR A 59 -5.03 17.44 -4.36
N TYR A 60 -4.91 16.13 -4.46
CA TYR A 60 -5.97 15.22 -4.07
C TYR A 60 -5.42 13.88 -3.59
N GLU A 61 -6.25 13.15 -2.85
CA GLU A 61 -6.00 11.76 -2.47
C GLU A 61 -7.27 10.93 -2.64
N ASP A 62 -7.25 9.99 -3.59
CA ASP A 62 -8.27 8.94 -3.68
C ASP A 62 -7.88 7.77 -2.77
N VAL A 63 -8.80 7.41 -1.88
CA VAL A 63 -8.56 6.40 -0.85
C VAL A 63 -9.37 5.14 -1.13
N TYR A 64 -8.71 3.99 -1.10
CA TYR A 64 -9.31 2.68 -1.35
C TYR A 64 -8.92 1.68 -0.27
N TYR A 65 -9.89 0.91 0.23
CA TYR A 65 -9.65 -0.08 1.29
C TYR A 65 -9.89 -1.50 0.81
N LYS A 66 -9.08 -2.42 1.33
CA LYS A 66 -9.25 -3.86 1.15
C LYS A 66 -9.15 -4.55 2.50
N ASN A 67 -10.11 -5.43 2.78
CA ASN A 67 -10.23 -6.21 4.02
C ASN A 67 -10.29 -5.38 5.32
N CYS A 68 -10.45 -4.05 5.25
CA CYS A 68 -10.68 -3.19 6.41
C CYS A 68 -12.16 -3.19 6.82
N MET A 69 -12.43 -3.27 8.12
CA MET A 69 -13.71 -2.87 8.70
C MET A 69 -13.77 -1.35 8.76
N VAL A 70 -14.87 -0.79 8.28
CA VAL A 70 -15.09 0.66 8.20
C VAL A 70 -16.26 1.12 9.06
N ALA A 71 -16.17 2.36 9.55
CA ALA A 71 -17.27 3.09 10.15
C ALA A 71 -18.31 3.50 9.10
N SER A 72 -19.44 4.01 9.57
CA SER A 72 -20.49 4.58 8.73
C SER A 72 -20.03 5.80 7.92
N ASP A 73 -19.03 6.54 8.42
CA ASP A 73 -18.40 7.66 7.73
C ASP A 73 -17.33 7.23 6.71
N GLY A 74 -17.11 5.92 6.55
CA GLY A 74 -16.14 5.36 5.62
C GLY A 74 -14.71 5.27 6.15
N SER A 75 -14.42 5.76 7.36
CA SER A 75 -13.10 5.65 8.00
C SER A 75 -12.80 4.21 8.45
N PRO A 76 -11.52 3.76 8.50
CA PRO A 76 -11.20 2.40 8.90
C PRO A 76 -11.21 2.30 10.44
N ILE A 77 -12.12 1.49 11.00
CA ILE A 77 -12.19 1.23 12.45
C ILE A 77 -11.22 0.11 12.84
N LYS A 78 -11.10 -0.90 11.98
CA LYS A 78 -10.28 -2.07 12.28
C LYS A 78 -9.77 -2.69 10.99
N TYR A 79 -8.52 -3.11 11.02
CA TYR A 79 -7.93 -3.87 9.94
C TYR A 79 -8.35 -5.33 10.13
N GLY A 80 -9.19 -5.87 9.22
CA GLY A 80 -9.77 -7.20 9.34
C GLY A 80 -8.73 -8.34 9.26
N LYS A 81 -9.18 -9.59 9.35
CA LYS A 81 -8.32 -10.77 9.14
C LYS A 81 -7.88 -10.83 7.67
N GLY A 82 -6.60 -11.10 7.40
CA GLY A 82 -6.03 -11.18 6.04
C GLY A 82 -5.00 -10.09 5.74
N ASN A 83 -4.77 -9.76 4.46
CA ASN A 83 -3.88 -8.68 4.03
C ASN A 83 -4.61 -7.33 3.95
N SER A 84 -5.19 -6.93 5.09
CA SER A 84 -5.84 -5.62 5.25
C SER A 84 -4.90 -4.51 4.85
N SER A 85 -5.39 -3.64 3.96
CA SER A 85 -4.57 -2.64 3.30
C SER A 85 -5.38 -1.44 2.85
N VAL A 86 -4.69 -0.32 2.78
CA VAL A 86 -5.19 0.96 2.30
C VAL A 86 -4.31 1.40 1.14
N LEU A 87 -4.92 1.63 -0.02
CA LEU A 87 -4.29 2.23 -1.17
C LEU A 87 -4.71 3.70 -1.24
N ILE A 88 -3.74 4.59 -1.43
CA ILE A 88 -3.94 6.01 -1.62
C ILE A 88 -3.31 6.38 -2.95
N ALA A 89 -4.09 6.90 -3.88
CA ALA A 89 -3.57 7.43 -5.13
C ALA A 89 -3.85 8.92 -5.17
N GLY A 90 -2.81 9.73 -5.26
CA GLY A 90 -2.96 11.17 -5.15
C GLY A 90 -1.91 11.92 -5.95
N SER A 91 -1.96 13.23 -5.83
CA SER A 91 -0.94 14.13 -6.37
C SER A 91 -0.75 15.26 -5.37
N VAL A 92 0.51 15.60 -5.11
CA VAL A 92 0.93 16.70 -4.22
C VAL A 92 2.11 17.42 -4.86
N GLY A 93 2.68 18.46 -4.23
CA GLY A 93 3.62 19.42 -4.85
C GLY A 93 4.84 18.90 -5.62
N PHE A 94 5.10 17.59 -5.67
CA PHE A 94 6.11 16.92 -6.50
C PHE A 94 5.53 16.00 -7.60
N GLY A 95 4.22 16.00 -7.80
CA GLY A 95 3.52 15.18 -8.78
C GLY A 95 2.71 14.01 -8.20
N PRO A 96 2.25 13.12 -9.08
CA PRO A 96 1.49 11.93 -8.74
C PRO A 96 2.26 10.98 -7.82
N PHE A 97 1.55 10.39 -6.87
CA PHE A 97 2.06 9.33 -6.01
C PHE A 97 1.01 8.24 -5.82
N VAL A 98 1.48 7.05 -5.43
CA VAL A 98 0.63 5.99 -4.91
C VAL A 98 1.23 5.45 -3.63
N SER A 99 0.45 5.38 -2.56
CA SER A 99 0.85 4.78 -1.29
C SER A 99 0.05 3.51 -1.05
N ILE A 100 0.72 2.43 -0.62
CA ILE A 100 0.05 1.25 -0.06
C ILE A 100 0.47 1.12 1.40
N ARG A 101 -0.51 1.10 2.29
CA ARG A 101 -0.35 0.81 3.72
C ARG A 101 -0.87 -0.58 4.00
N VAL A 102 -0.07 -1.40 4.67
CA VAL A 102 -0.46 -2.73 5.12
C VAL A 102 -0.39 -2.80 6.64
N TYR A 103 -1.29 -3.58 7.24
CA TYR A 103 -1.43 -3.67 8.71
C TYR A 103 -1.01 -5.04 9.25
N ASN A 104 -0.28 -5.80 8.42
CA ASN A 104 0.22 -7.12 8.72
C ASN A 104 1.75 -7.12 8.50
N LYS A 105 2.51 -7.47 9.54
CA LYS A 105 3.99 -7.51 9.47
C LYS A 105 4.52 -8.49 8.41
N ARG A 106 3.79 -9.57 8.12
CA ARG A 106 4.18 -10.52 7.05
C ARG A 106 4.00 -9.91 5.66
N ALA A 107 2.90 -9.17 5.44
CA ALA A 107 2.68 -8.41 4.21
C ALA A 107 3.75 -7.32 4.00
N TYR A 108 4.09 -6.61 5.08
CA TYR A 108 5.20 -5.65 5.07
C TYR A 108 6.51 -6.31 4.64
N ASN A 109 6.88 -7.45 5.24
CA ASN A 109 8.11 -8.16 4.89
C ASN A 109 8.09 -8.69 3.45
N TYR A 110 6.94 -9.14 2.96
CA TYR A 110 6.76 -9.57 1.57
C TYR A 110 7.00 -8.40 0.60
N ILE A 111 6.30 -7.27 0.77
CA ILE A 111 6.49 -6.08 -0.08
C ILE A 111 7.94 -5.59 0.00
N LYS A 112 8.53 -5.58 1.19
CA LYS A 112 9.93 -5.22 1.39
C LYS A 112 10.85 -6.11 0.56
N SER A 113 10.64 -7.42 0.53
CA SER A 113 11.42 -8.35 -0.30
C SER A 113 11.24 -8.12 -1.81
N GLU A 114 10.01 -7.86 -2.26
CA GLU A 114 9.72 -7.51 -3.66
C GLU A 114 10.44 -6.24 -4.11
N LEU A 115 10.43 -5.21 -3.25
CA LEU A 115 11.16 -3.97 -3.48
C LEU A 115 12.66 -4.23 -3.55
N ARG A 116 13.20 -5.13 -2.71
CA ARG A 116 14.63 -5.44 -2.75
C ARG A 116 15.08 -6.01 -4.09
N ASN A 117 14.26 -6.88 -4.66
CA ASN A 117 14.57 -7.51 -5.93
C ASN A 117 14.48 -6.52 -7.10
N LYS A 118 13.56 -5.55 -7.01
CA LYS A 118 13.30 -4.58 -8.10
C LYS A 118 14.22 -3.36 -8.04
N PHE A 119 14.57 -2.87 -6.86
CA PHE A 119 15.39 -1.67 -6.64
C PHE A 119 16.84 -2.05 -6.34
N HIS A 120 17.75 -1.74 -7.26
CA HIS A 120 19.19 -1.87 -7.00
C HIS A 120 19.62 -0.60 -6.27
N PHE A 121 19.99 -0.73 -5.00
CA PHE A 121 19.89 0.33 -4.01
C PHE A 121 20.93 1.45 -4.09
N LYS A 122 20.49 2.68 -3.79
CA LYS A 122 21.16 3.55 -2.82
C LYS A 122 20.17 3.73 -1.66
N ILE A 123 20.38 3.01 -0.55
CA ILE A 123 19.53 3.07 0.66
C ILE A 123 19.97 4.26 1.51
N ALA A 124 19.03 5.02 2.05
CA ALA A 124 19.23 5.74 3.31
C ALA A 124 18.52 4.95 4.40
N GLU A 125 19.30 4.26 5.24
CA GLU A 125 18.80 3.59 6.43
C GLU A 125 18.95 4.57 7.58
N VAL A 126 17.84 4.96 8.18
CA VAL A 126 17.80 5.86 9.34
C VAL A 126 17.29 5.02 10.50
N ASP A 127 18.09 4.92 11.56
CA ASP A 127 17.79 4.14 12.77
C ASP A 127 17.38 2.67 12.51
N GLY A 128 18.04 2.01 11.55
CA GLY A 128 17.75 0.61 11.19
C GLY A 128 16.43 0.40 10.43
N LYS A 129 15.81 1.49 9.95
CA LYS A 129 14.61 1.47 9.10
C LYS A 129 14.93 2.06 7.74
N TRP A 130 14.33 1.49 6.71
CA TRP A 130 14.45 2.04 5.36
C TRP A 130 13.63 3.32 5.31
N ALA A 131 14.26 4.45 4.99
CA ALA A 131 13.56 5.71 4.84
C ALA A 131 13.15 5.92 3.38
N THR A 132 14.09 5.74 2.45
CA THR A 132 13.88 6.01 1.02
C THR A 132 14.68 5.04 0.13
N LEU A 133 14.03 4.54 -0.92
CA LEU A 133 14.63 3.72 -1.98
C LEU A 133 14.53 4.46 -3.31
N LYS A 134 15.58 4.42 -4.15
CA LYS A 134 15.58 5.07 -5.46
C LYS A 134 16.12 4.14 -6.54
N LYS A 135 15.45 4.09 -7.69
CA LYS A 135 15.95 3.46 -8.94
C LYS A 135 15.57 4.33 -10.13
N GLY A 136 16.57 4.93 -10.76
CA GLY A 136 16.35 5.98 -11.75
C GLY A 136 15.53 7.11 -11.11
N ASN A 137 14.38 7.40 -11.71
CA ASN A 137 13.44 8.46 -11.33
C ASN A 137 12.42 7.98 -10.29
N VAL A 138 12.28 6.67 -10.08
CA VAL A 138 11.28 6.11 -9.16
C VAL A 138 11.84 6.14 -7.75
N ILE A 139 11.07 6.74 -6.84
CA ILE A 139 11.35 6.78 -5.42
C ILE A 139 10.27 6.02 -4.66
N VAL A 140 10.68 5.29 -3.62
CA VAL A 140 9.78 4.63 -2.68
C VAL A 140 10.18 5.03 -1.26
N ASP A 141 9.33 5.80 -0.61
CA ASP A 141 9.48 6.08 0.82
C ASP A 141 8.79 4.99 1.63
N VAL A 142 9.46 4.53 2.68
CA VAL A 142 8.95 3.48 3.57
C VAL A 142 8.70 4.10 4.94
N SER A 143 7.49 3.95 5.46
CA SER A 143 7.09 4.49 6.76
C SER A 143 6.53 3.40 7.66
N VAL A 144 6.73 3.58 8.97
CA VAL A 144 6.14 2.72 10.00
C VAL A 144 5.51 3.63 11.05
N ASP A 145 4.19 3.60 11.12
CA ASP A 145 3.40 4.39 12.05
C ASP A 145 2.48 3.46 12.87
N GLY A 146 2.86 3.20 14.12
CA GLY A 146 2.23 2.18 14.96
C GLY A 146 2.20 0.80 14.26
N ASN A 147 1.00 0.36 13.90
CA ASN A 147 0.77 -0.92 13.21
C ASN A 147 0.60 -0.79 11.68
N ALA A 148 0.74 0.42 11.15
CA ALA A 148 0.67 0.70 9.71
C ALA A 148 2.08 0.71 9.10
N TYR A 149 2.29 -0.10 8.07
CA TYR A 149 3.52 -0.12 7.29
C TYR A 149 3.23 0.46 5.90
N GLY A 150 3.75 1.64 5.62
CA GLY A 150 3.50 2.39 4.39
C GLY A 150 4.63 2.28 3.37
N PHE A 151 4.27 2.21 2.11
CA PHE A 151 5.17 2.30 0.96
C PHE A 151 4.60 3.31 -0.02
N THR A 152 5.25 4.46 -0.16
CA THR A 152 4.80 5.56 -1.02
C THR A 152 5.71 5.68 -2.23
N PHE A 153 5.14 5.44 -3.41
CA PHE A 153 5.78 5.46 -4.72
C PHE A 153 5.54 6.80 -5.39
N TYR A 154 6.59 7.43 -5.89
CA TYR A 154 6.52 8.68 -6.66
C TYR A 154 7.70 8.81 -7.63
N ILE A 155 7.65 9.82 -8.49
CA ILE A 155 8.71 10.11 -9.47
C ILE A 155 9.36 11.44 -9.15
N LYS A 156 10.69 11.50 -9.27
CA LYS A 156 11.49 12.70 -9.09
C LYS A 156 12.61 12.80 -10.13
#